data_AF-B5VX18-F1
#
_entry.id   AF-B5VX18-F1
#
_cell.length_a   1.000
_cell.length_b   1.000
_cell.length_c   1.000
_cell.angle_alpha   90.00
_cell.angle_beta   90.00
_cell.angle_gamma   90.00
#
_symmetry.space_group_name_H-M   'P 1'
#
loop_
_entity.id
_entity.type
_entity.pdbx_description
1 polymer ?
#
loop_
_entity_poly.entity_id
_entity_poly.type
_entity_poly.pdbx_seq_one_letter_code
_entity_poly.pdbx_strand_id
1 'polypeptide(L)' 'MDSTTQITLETIKNLSIEDFLSLLRQKETLIVQVSTHEVVRIKASLELPPLPKLDGYVPQGWKDAIYHE' A
#
# COMPACT_ATOMS: atom_id res chain seq x y z
N MET A 1 10.01 -8.52 -0.24
CA MET A 1 10.87 -7.84 -1.23
C MET A 1 9.97 -6.90 -2.01
N ASP A 2 9.88 -5.66 -1.56
CA ASP A 2 9.17 -4.57 -2.22
C ASP A 2 9.67 -4.45 -3.66
N SER A 3 8.85 -4.91 -4.61
CA SER A 3 9.21 -4.94 -6.03
C SER A 3 9.03 -3.54 -6.61
N THR A 4 9.94 -2.63 -6.26
CA THR A 4 9.94 -1.25 -6.79
C THR A 4 10.25 -1.29 -8.28
N THR A 5 9.24 -1.02 -9.11
CA THR A 5 9.41 -0.90 -10.56
C THR A 5 9.47 0.59 -10.93
N GLN A 6 10.58 0.98 -11.55
CA GLN A 6 10.80 2.34 -12.05
C GLN A 6 10.41 2.39 -13.53
N ILE A 7 9.56 3.34 -13.89
CA ILE A 7 9.11 3.61 -15.26
C ILE A 7 9.34 5.07 -15.61
N THR A 8 9.45 5.40 -16.90
CA THR A 8 9.58 6.79 -17.36
C THR A 8 8.22 7.42 -17.62
N LEU A 9 8.17 8.75 -17.62
CA LEU A 9 6.96 9.49 -17.98
C LEU A 9 6.44 9.14 -19.39
N GLU A 10 7.33 8.85 -20.33
CA GLU A 10 6.97 8.44 -21.69
C GLU A 10 6.25 7.10 -21.72
N THR A 11 6.64 6.16 -20.86
CA THR A 11 5.92 4.89 -20.71
C THR A 11 4.48 5.13 -20.26
N ILE A 12 4.25 6.05 -19.31
CA ILE A 12 2.90 6.37 -18.83
C ILE A 12 2.05 7.02 -19.93
N LYS A 13 2.65 7.92 -20.73
CA LYS A 13 1.93 8.57 -21.84
C LYS A 13 1.42 7.60 -22.89
N ASN A 14 2.09 6.46 -23.05
CA ASN A 14 1.71 5.42 -24.01
C ASN A 14 0.75 4.36 -23.42
N LEU A 15 0.46 4.41 -22.12
CA LEU A 15 -0.50 3.52 -21.48
C LEU A 15 -1.89 4.13 -21.52
N SER A 16 -2.91 3.28 -21.66
CA SER A 16 -4.26 3.68 -21.31
C SER A 16 -4.35 3.92 -19.80
N ILE A 17 -5.34 4.72 -19.38
CA ILE A 17 -5.60 4.93 -17.95
C ILE A 17 -5.91 3.59 -17.27
N GLU A 18 -6.61 2.68 -17.94
CA GLU A 18 -6.98 1.36 -17.41
C GLU A 18 -5.75 0.48 -17.18
N ASP A 19 -4.81 0.47 -18.12
CA ASP A 19 -3.54 -0.26 -17.98
C ASP A 19 -2.68 0.33 -16.88
N PHE A 20 -2.62 1.66 -16.78
CA PHE A 20 -1.89 2.35 -15.72
C PHE A 20 -2.46 2.01 -14.33
N LEU A 21 -3.79 2.02 -14.18
CA LEU A 21 -4.46 1.64 -12.94
C LEU A 21 -4.25 0.14 -12.62
N SER A 22 -4.23 -0.72 -13.63
CA SER A 22 -3.94 -2.14 -13.46
C SER A 22 -2.50 -2.37 -12.99
N LEU A 23 -1.54 -1.65 -13.57
CA LEU A 23 -0.13 -1.68 -13.17
C LEU A 23 0.03 -1.21 -11.71
N LEU A 24 -0.66 -0.14 -11.32
CA LEU A 24 -0.69 0.37 -9.94
C LEU A 24 -1.34 -0.57 -8.93
N ARG A 25 -2.31 -1.40 -9.33
CA ARG A 25 -2.92 -2.40 -8.45
C ARG A 25 -2.04 -3.62 -8.25
N GLN A 26 -1.27 -4.00 -9.27
CA GLN A 26 -0.32 -5.11 -9.19
C GLN A 26 0.95 -4.78 -8.41
N LYS A 27 1.31 -3.50 -8.31
CA LYS A 27 2.55 -3.03 -7.70
C LYS A 27 2.24 -2.14 -6.50
N GLU A 28 2.80 -2.45 -5.34
CA GLU A 28 2.61 -1.63 -4.14
C GLU A 28 3.07 -0.17 -4.29
N THR A 29 4.07 0.09 -5.12
CA THR A 29 4.56 1.45 -5.38
C THR A 29 5.16 1.53 -6.78
N LEU A 30 4.68 2.47 -7.57
CA LEU A 30 5.24 2.83 -8.86
C LEU A 30 6.19 4.02 -8.69
N ILE A 31 7.37 3.93 -9.29
CA ILE A 31 8.34 5.02 -9.30
C ILE A 31 8.39 5.59 -10.72
N VAL A 32 8.09 6.86 -10.88
CA VAL A 32 8.04 7.54 -12.17
C VAL A 32 9.20 8.51 -12.28
N GLN A 33 10.12 8.28 -13.22
CA GLN A 33 11.14 9.28 -13.56
C GLN A 33 10.50 10.35 -14.45
N VAL A 34 10.42 11.58 -13.93
CA VAL A 34 9.80 12.73 -14.64
C VAL A 34 10.86 13.54 -15.38
N SER A 35 12.02 13.71 -14.77
CA SER A 35 13.20 14.36 -15.37
C SER A 35 14.47 13.77 -14.76
N THR A 36 15.68 14.11 -15.24
CA THR A 36 16.94 13.53 -14.75
C THR A 36 17.13 13.62 -13.23
N HIS A 37 16.54 14.63 -12.57
CA HIS A 37 16.68 14.86 -11.13
C HIS A 37 15.37 14.76 -10.36
N GLU A 38 14.29 14.34 -11.02
CA GLU A 38 12.95 14.31 -10.40
C GLU A 38 12.32 12.92 -10.54
N VAL A 39 11.84 12.44 -9.40
CA VAL A 39 11.17 11.15 -9.27
C VAL A 39 9.87 11.33 -8.50
N VAL A 40 8.77 10.88 -9.08
CA VAL A 40 7.45 10.86 -8.44
C VAL A 40 7.13 9.43 -8.03
N ARG A 41 6.65 9.25 -6.78
CA ARG A 41 6.22 7.94 -6.28
C ARG A 41 4.70 7.91 -6.20
N ILE A 42 4.09 6.92 -6.83
CA ILE A 42 2.65 6.76 -6.89
C ILE A 42 2.31 5.44 -6.21
N LYS A 43 1.47 5.51 -5.16
CA LYS A 43 0.97 4.35 -4.44
C LYS A 43 -0.55 4.37 -4.51
N ALA A 44 -1.13 3.27 -4.96
CA ALA A 44 -2.58 3.09 -4.88
C ALA A 44 -2.94 2.83 -3.41
N SER A 45 -3.76 3.70 -2.83
CA SER A 45 -4.42 3.42 -1.56
C SER A 45 -5.55 2.44 -1.83
N LEU A 46 -5.30 1.17 -1.57
CA LEU A 46 -6.35 0.16 -1.56
C LEU A 46 -7.16 0.30 -0.27
N GLU A 47 -8.47 0.22 -0.38
CA GLU A 47 -9.33 0.07 0.78
C GLU A 47 -8.99 -1.27 1.44
N LEU A 48 -8.43 -1.22 2.64
CA LEU A 48 -8.10 -2.42 3.38
C LEU A 48 -9.41 -3.06 3.85
N PRO A 49 -9.59 -4.39 3.67
CA PRO A 49 -10.72 -5.05 4.29
C PRO A 49 -10.66 -4.83 5.81
N PRO A 50 -11.82 -4.70 6.48
CA PRO A 50 -11.85 -4.56 7.92
C PRO A 50 -11.16 -5.76 8.56
N LEU A 51 -10.48 -5.53 9.68
CA LEU A 51 -9.89 -6.61 10.47
C LEU A 51 -10.99 -7.62 10.81
N PRO A 52 -10.72 -8.94 10.69
CA PRO A 52 -11.69 -9.93 11.11
C PRO A 52 -12.01 -9.70 12.59
N LYS A 53 -13.31 -9.74 12.92
CA LYS A 53 -13.71 -9.84 14.32
C LYS A 53 -13.19 -11.18 14.80
N LEU A 54 -12.21 -11.15 15.71
CA LEU A 54 -11.75 -12.36 16.36
C LEU A 54 -12.85 -12.79 17.33
N ASP A 55 -13.33 -14.02 17.16
CA ASP A 55 -14.14 -14.68 18.19
C ASP A 55 -13.22 -14.89 19.41
N GLY A 56 -13.44 -14.07 20.43
CA GLY A 56 -12.62 -14.06 21.61
C GLY A 56 -13.35 -13.38 22.76
N TYR A 57 -13.39 -14.05 23.90
CA TYR A 57 -13.85 -13.47 25.15
C TYR A 57 -12.64 -12.89 25.87
N VAL A 58 -12.64 -11.57 26.06
CA VAL A 58 -11.65 -10.90 26.91
C VAL A 58 -12.21 -10.90 28.33
N PRO A 59 -11.65 -11.67 29.27
CA PRO A 59 -12.17 -11.73 30.63
C PRO A 59 -12.08 -10.36 31.30
N GLN A 60 -13.11 -9.97 32.03
CA GLN A 60 -13.07 -8.74 32.80
C GLN A 60 -11.93 -8.81 33.83
N GLY A 61 -11.11 -7.75 33.93
CA GLY A 61 -9.97 -7.70 34.86
C GLY A 61 -8.65 -8.29 34.36
N TRP A 62 -8.56 -8.74 33.10
CA TRP A 62 -7.32 -9.29 32.53
C TRP A 62 -6.14 -8.31 32.58
N LYS A 63 -6.40 -7.01 32.39
CA LYS A 63 -5.36 -5.97 32.46
C LYS A 63 -4.85 -5.84 33.88
N ASP A 64 -5.76 -5.83 34.84
CA ASP A 64 -5.43 -5.71 36.24
C ASP A 64 -4.47 -6.87 36.59
N ALA A 65 -4.80 -8.13 36.30
CA ALA A 65 -3.94 -9.29 36.61
C ALA A 65 -2.47 -9.22 36.09
N ILE A 66 -2.18 -8.44 35.04
CA ILE A 66 -0.83 -8.31 34.46
C ILE A 66 -0.12 -7.04 34.91
N TYR A 67 -0.87 -5.96 35.17
CA TYR A 67 -0.33 -4.62 35.42
C TYR A 67 -0.57 -4.13 36.85
N HIS A 68 -0.64 -5.01 37.86
CA HIS A 68 -0.58 -4.56 39.25
C HIS A 68 0.79 -3.91 39.51
N GLU A 69 0.78 -2.62 39.84
CA GLU A 69 1.89 -1.91 40.51
C GLU A 69 2.04 -2.36 41.97
#